data_AF-A0A6I3MXX7-F1
#
_entry.id   AF-A0A6I3MXX7-F1
#
_cell.length_a   1.000
_cell.length_b   1.000
_cell.length_c   1.000
_cell.angle_alpha   90.00
_cell.angle_beta   90.00
_cell.angle_gamma   90.00
#
_symmetry.space_group_name_H-M   'P 1'
#
loop_
_entity.id
_entity.type
_entity.pdbx_description
1 polymer ?
#
loop_
_entity_poly.entity_id
_entity_poly.type
_entity_poly.pdbx_seq_one_letter_code
_entity_poly.pdbx_strand_id
1 'polypeptide(L)' 'MNPFAAQFPVNLNIEGKPVLLVGGGRIAYRKAEQLLVCEPQLTVISPEFDERFHATGATLIQREYAAL' A
#
# COMPACT_ATOMS: atom_id res chain seq x y z
N MET A 1 -8.80 -14.55 23.90
CA MET A 1 -7.54 -14.80 23.18
C MET A 1 -7.08 -13.49 22.58
N ASN A 2 -5.85 -13.05 22.83
CA ASN A 2 -5.29 -11.86 22.20
C ASN A 2 -4.93 -12.23 20.74
N PRO A 3 -5.58 -11.67 19.71
CA PRO A 3 -5.29 -12.01 18.31
C PRO A 3 -3.88 -11.57 17.87
N PHE A 4 -3.15 -10.84 18.71
CA PHE A 4 -1.78 -10.37 18.44
C PHE A 4 -0.70 -11.20 19.14
N ALA A 5 -1.06 -12.27 19.86
CA ALA A 5 -0.10 -13.11 20.56
C ALA A 5 0.39 -14.25 19.64
N ALA A 6 1.53 -13.99 18.98
CA ALA A 6 2.40 -14.89 18.19
C ALA A 6 2.52 -14.52 16.70
N GLN A 7 3.08 -13.34 16.39
CA GLN A 7 3.59 -13.04 15.05
C GLN A 7 5.05 -13.47 14.94
N PHE A 8 5.41 -14.18 13.86
CA PHE A 8 6.80 -14.50 13.54
C PHE A 8 7.35 -13.42 12.59
N PRO A 9 8.41 -12.69 12.95
CA PRO A 9 8.95 -11.64 12.10
C PRO A 9 9.62 -12.24 10.87
N VAL A 10 9.32 -11.68 9.69
CA VAL A 10 10.00 -12.00 8.44
C VAL A 10 10.41 -10.71 7.74
N ASN A 11 11.57 -10.75 7.07
CA ASN A 11 11.98 -9.71 6.13
C ASN A 11 11.54 -10.15 4.73
N LEU A 12 10.70 -9.34 4.08
CA LEU A 12 10.22 -9.62 2.74
C LEU A 12 10.93 -8.72 1.73
N ASN A 13 11.60 -9.31 0.74
CA ASN A 13 12.10 -8.54 -0.40
C ASN A 13 10.96 -8.30 -1.40
N ILE A 14 10.54 -7.05 -1.51
CA ILE A 14 9.50 -6.60 -2.45
C ILE A 14 10.04 -5.76 -3.61
N GLU A 15 11.36 -5.63 -3.73
CA GLU A 15 12.01 -4.91 -4.83
C GLU A 15 11.54 -5.46 -6.18
N GLY A 16 11.01 -4.58 -7.02
CA GLY A 16 10.46 -4.93 -8.33
C GLY A 16 9.25 -5.87 -8.30
N LYS A 17 8.66 -6.15 -7.12
CA LYS A 17 7.49 -7.04 -6.99
C LYS A 17 6.18 -6.25 -7.07
N PRO A 18 5.11 -6.84 -7.63
CA PRO A 18 3.78 -6.23 -7.60
C PRO A 18 3.27 -6.15 -6.16
N VAL A 19 2.86 -4.95 -5.74
CA VAL A 19 2.27 -4.71 -4.41
C VAL A 19 0.99 -3.92 -4.60
N LEU A 20 -0.11 -4.41 -4.02
CA LEU A 20 -1.39 -3.70 -3.99
C LEU A 20 -1.61 -3.08 -2.62
N LEU A 21 -1.89 -1.77 -2.60
CA LEU A 21 -2.38 -1.04 -1.44
C LEU A 21 -3.82 -0.58 -1.69
N VAL A 22 -4.72 -0.84 -0.75
CA VAL A 22 -6.12 -0.40 -0.84
C VAL A 22 -6.37 0.72 0.16
N GLY A 23 -7.00 1.79 -0.31
CA GLY A 23 -7.26 3.03 0.42
C GLY A 23 -6.34 4.17 -0.03
N GLY A 24 -6.88 5.39 -0.03
CA GLY A 24 -6.20 6.60 -0.50
C GLY A 24 -6.11 7.70 0.56
N GLY A 25 -6.48 7.44 1.81
CA GLY A 25 -6.38 8.41 2.90
C GLY A 25 -5.01 8.47 3.58
N ARG A 26 -4.90 9.27 4.64
CA ARG A 26 -3.66 9.50 5.42
C ARG A 26 -2.91 8.22 5.85
N ILE A 27 -3.63 7.17 6.25
CA ILE A 27 -3.01 5.92 6.72
C ILE A 27 -2.36 5.17 5.55
N ALA A 28 -3.03 5.12 4.41
CA ALA A 28 -2.50 4.49 3.21
C ALA A 28 -1.30 5.28 2.70
N TYR A 29 -1.35 6.61 2.71
CA TYR A 29 -0.22 7.46 2.30
C TYR A 29 1.05 7.13 3.10
N ARG A 30 0.95 7.08 4.44
CA ARG A 30 2.10 6.72 5.30
C ARG A 30 2.66 5.33 4.98
N LYS A 31 1.79 4.37 4.63
CA LYS A 31 2.22 3.01 4.23
C LYS A 31 2.87 3.03 2.86
N ALA A 32 2.33 3.79 1.91
CA ALA A 32 2.88 3.94 0.58
C ALA A 32 4.31 4.53 0.64
N GLU A 33 4.54 5.55 1.47
CA GLU A 33 5.88 6.11 1.69
C GLU A 33 6.88 5.04 2.16
N GLN A 34 6.50 4.23 3.15
CA GLN A 34 7.35 3.14 3.65
C GLN A 34 7.60 2.04 2.61
N LEU A 35 6.58 1.69 1.84
CA LEU A 35 6.69 0.66 0.80
C LEU A 35 7.57 1.13 -0.37
N LEU A 36 7.43 2.38 -0.81
CA LEU A 36 8.16 2.94 -1.96
C LEU A 36 9.68 2.96 -1.74
N VAL A 37 10.15 3.07 -0.49
CA VAL A 37 11.58 2.94 -0.14
C VAL A 37 12.14 1.56 -0.51
N CYS A 38 11.30 0.52 -0.57
CA CYS A 38 11.68 -0.82 -0.96
C CYS A 38 11.59 -1.08 -2.48
N GLU A 39 11.34 -0.04 -3.28
CA GLU A 39 11.24 -0.07 -4.75
C GLU A 39 10.29 -1.15 -5.34
N PRO A 40 9.07 -1.35 -4.79
CA PRO A 40 8.09 -2.25 -5.39
C PRO A 40 7.43 -1.63 -6.62
N GLN A 41 6.75 -2.47 -7.41
CA GLN A 41 5.76 -2.02 -8.38
C GLN A 41 4.43 -1.74 -7.65
N LEU A 42 4.37 -0.59 -6.97
CA LEU A 42 3.23 -0.23 -6.11
C LEU A 42 2.02 0.26 -6.93
N THR A 43 0.89 -0.42 -6.74
CA THR A 43 -0.44 0.03 -7.19
C THR A 43 -1.30 0.39 -5.98
N VAL A 44 -1.97 1.54 -6.03
CA VAL A 44 -2.89 1.99 -5.00
C VAL A 44 -4.30 2.10 -5.58
N ILE A 45 -5.29 1.48 -4.94
CA ILE A 45 -6.69 1.54 -5.35
C ILE A 45 -7.50 2.28 -4.28
N SER A 46 -8.26 3.28 -4.67
CA SER A 46 -9.17 4.00 -3.76
C SER A 46 -10.23 4.78 -4.56
N PRO A 47 -11.47 4.94 -4.06
CA PRO A 47 -12.45 5.84 -4.69
C PRO A 47 -12.01 7.31 -4.67
N GLU A 48 -11.25 7.69 -3.64
CA GLU A 48 -10.70 9.04 -3.43
C GLU A 48 -9.26 8.96 -2.96
N PHE A 49 -8.44 9.93 -3.34
CA PHE A 49 -7.04 10.03 -2.93
C PHE A 49 -6.78 11.33 -2.18
N ASP A 50 -6.01 11.22 -1.11
CA ASP A 50 -5.31 12.35 -0.50
C ASP A 50 -4.34 12.94 -1.53
N GLU A 51 -4.33 14.26 -1.68
CA GLU A 51 -3.60 14.97 -2.75
C GLU A 51 -2.12 14.58 -2.83
N ARG A 52 -1.52 14.22 -1.67
CA ARG A 52 -0.12 13.81 -1.59
C ARG A 52 0.20 12.55 -2.41
N PHE A 53 -0.79 11.70 -2.71
CA PHE A 53 -0.59 10.54 -3.57
C PHE A 53 -0.16 10.92 -4.99
N HIS A 54 -0.61 12.07 -5.51
CA HIS A 54 -0.27 12.51 -6.87
C HIS A 54 1.20 12.88 -7.05
N ALA A 55 1.90 13.15 -5.94
CA ALA A 55 3.35 13.37 -5.93
C ALA A 55 4.16 12.07 -5.72
N THR A 56 3.49 10.93 -5.54
CA THR A 56 4.16 9.63 -5.38
C THR A 56 4.49 9.00 -6.73
N GLY A 57 5.45 8.07 -6.76
CA GLY A 57 5.75 7.24 -7.92
C GLY A 57 4.84 6.01 -8.09
N ALA A 58 3.76 5.91 -7.30
CA ALA A 58 2.86 4.75 -7.35
C ALA A 58 1.87 4.85 -8.52
N THR A 59 1.43 3.70 -9.02
CA THR A 59 0.28 3.65 -9.94
C THR A 59 -1.01 3.86 -9.15
N LEU A 60 -1.78 4.90 -9.49
CA LEU A 60 -3.04 5.21 -8.81
C LEU A 60 -4.23 4.77 -9.66
N ILE A 61 -5.16 4.02 -9.07
CA ILE A 61 -6.40 3.59 -9.73
C ILE A 61 -7.58 4.09 -8.91
N GLN A 62 -8.34 5.02 -9.48
CA GLN A 62 -9.47 5.64 -8.79
C GLN A 62 -10.76 4.84 -8.98
N ARG A 63 -11.04 3.94 -8.03
CA ARG A 63 -12.27 3.13 -7.94
C ARG A 63 -12.38 2.45 -6.58
N GLU A 64 -13.56 1.92 -6.27
CA GLU A 64 -13.71 0.98 -5.17
C GLU A 64 -12.94 -0.33 -5.43
N TYR A 65 -12.36 -0.88 -4.35
CA TYR A 65 -11.77 -2.22 -4.40
C TYR A 65 -12.87 -3.27 -4.47
N ALA A 66 -12.74 -4.19 -5.43
CA ALA A 66 -13.62 -5.34 -5.58
C ALA A 66 -12.75 -6.59 -5.62
N ALA A 67 -12.92 -7.45 -4.62
CA ALA A 67 -12.44 -8.83 -4.70
C ALA A 67 -13.42 -9.61 -5.57
N LEU A 68 -12.90 -10.39 -6.52
CA LEU A 68 -13.69 -11.32 -7.34
C LEU A 68 -14.39 -12.35 -6.46
#